data_AF-A0A7G2CTR9-F1
#
_entry.id   AF-A0A7G2CTR9-F1
#
_cell.length_a   1.000
_cell.length_b   1.000
_cell.length_c   1.000
_cell.angle_alpha   90.00
_cell.angle_beta   90.00
_cell.angle_gamma   90.00
#
_symmetry.space_group_name_H-M   'P 1'
#
loop_
_entity.id
_entity.type
_entity.pdbx_description
1 polymer ?
#
loop_
_entity_poly.entity_id
_entity_poly.type
_entity_poly.pdbx_seq_one_letter_code
_entity_poly.pdbx_strand_id
1 'polypeptide(L)'
;MENALKYGNRLIVGVCGDEECENYKRRPIMTTQERVKEVSLCKYVSEVIENSPVTGVTEEMIKYYNIHVVACGEEYFTPEDTYYAVPRRLGMLKSVPRTKGISTSELIKRIRASTDEETVAKDKQSGKSNVKEGE
;
A
#
# COMPACT_ATOMS: atom_id res chain seq x y z
N MET A 1 8.28 5.16 0.46
CA MET A 1 8.56 5.44 -0.97
C MET A 1 9.90 6.14 -1.15
N GLU A 2 10.21 7.20 -0.39
CA GLU A 2 11.52 7.88 -0.41
C GLU A 2 12.74 6.95 -0.39
N ASN A 3 12.77 5.94 0.50
CA ASN A 3 13.88 4.99 0.57
C ASN A 3 14.13 4.22 -0.75
N ALA A 4 13.12 4.01 -1.59
CA ALA A 4 13.28 3.33 -2.86
C ALA A 4 14.03 4.19 -3.88
N LEU A 5 13.91 5.52 -3.81
CA LEU A 5 14.64 6.47 -4.67
C LEU A 5 16.15 6.49 -4.38
N LYS A 6 16.63 5.82 -3.34
CA LYS A 6 18.08 5.60 -3.14
C LYS A 6 18.68 4.69 -4.21
N TYR A 7 17.84 3.92 -4.91
CA TYR A 7 18.26 2.95 -5.92
C TYR A 7 17.92 3.36 -7.36
N GLY A 8 17.36 4.56 -7.57
CA GLY A 8 16.97 5.02 -8.91
C GLY A 8 16.30 6.40 -8.89
N ASN A 9 15.99 6.91 -10.08
CA ASN A 9 15.45 8.27 -10.28
C ASN A 9 13.98 8.29 -10.72
N ARG A 10 13.40 7.15 -11.10
CA ARG A 10 12.00 6.98 -11.49
C ARG A 10 11.38 5.85 -10.67
N LEU A 11 10.32 6.16 -9.92
CA LEU A 11 9.65 5.18 -9.06
C LEU A 11 8.29 4.82 -9.64
N ILE A 12 8.14 3.56 -10.03
CA ILE A 12 6.87 2.97 -10.45
C ILE A 12 6.33 2.15 -9.27
N VAL A 13 5.05 2.33 -8.93
CA VAL A 13 4.42 1.63 -7.80
C VAL A 13 3.23 0.82 -8.28
N GLY A 14 3.23 -0.48 -8.03
CA GLY A 14 2.07 -1.35 -8.22
C GLY A 14 1.09 -1.27 -7.07
N VAL A 15 -0.19 -1.14 -7.37
CA VAL A 15 -1.30 -1.16 -6.41
C VAL A 15 -2.21 -2.35 -6.73
N CYS A 16 -2.33 -3.30 -5.80
CA CYS A 16 -3.17 -4.48 -5.98
C CYS A 16 -4.66 -4.13 -5.96
N GLY A 17 -5.46 -4.83 -6.77
CA GLY A 17 -6.91 -4.66 -6.85
C GLY A 17 -7.64 -5.16 -5.60
N ASP A 18 -8.88 -4.68 -5.38
CA ASP A 18 -9.68 -5.03 -4.21
C ASP A 18 -10.04 -6.51 -4.17
N GLU A 19 -10.44 -7.10 -5.30
CA GLU A 19 -10.81 -8.52 -5.40
C GLU A 19 -9.62 -9.45 -5.09
N GLU A 20 -8.44 -9.16 -5.64
CA GLU A 20 -7.24 -9.91 -5.31
C GLU A 20 -6.85 -9.75 -3.83
N CYS A 21 -6.95 -8.53 -3.29
CA CYS A 21 -6.64 -8.27 -1.88
C CYS A 21 -7.60 -9.01 -0.94
N GLU A 22 -8.89 -9.09 -1.30
CA GLU A 22 -9.91 -9.82 -0.56
C GLU A 22 -9.61 -11.31 -0.52
N ASN A 23 -9.29 -11.91 -1.65
CA ASN A 23 -8.93 -13.33 -1.75
C ASN A 23 -7.60 -13.64 -1.04
N TYR A 24 -6.66 -12.70 -1.03
CA TYR A 24 -5.34 -12.89 -0.43
C TYR A 24 -5.35 -12.71 1.10
N LYS A 25 -6.03 -11.68 1.61
CA LYS A 25 -5.93 -11.30 3.02
C LYS A 25 -7.24 -10.74 3.58
N ARG A 26 -7.73 -9.65 2.99
CA ARG A 26 -8.96 -8.96 3.39
C ARG A 26 -9.28 -7.88 2.36
N ARG A 27 -10.57 -7.58 2.20
CA ARG A 27 -11.00 -6.43 1.43
C ARG A 27 -10.43 -5.13 2.05
N PRO A 28 -9.75 -4.27 1.27
CA PRO A 28 -9.30 -2.97 1.75
C PRO A 28 -10.47 -2.08 2.17
N ILE A 29 -10.25 -1.19 3.14
CA ILE A 29 -11.26 -0.16 3.53
C ILE A 29 -11.39 0.89 2.42
N MET A 30 -10.26 1.29 1.83
CA MET A 30 -10.20 2.19 0.68
C MET A 30 -10.25 1.37 -0.61
N THR A 31 -11.12 1.75 -1.54
CA THR A 31 -11.23 1.15 -2.87
C THR A 31 -9.91 1.22 -3.64
N THR A 32 -9.76 0.38 -4.66
CA THR A 32 -8.59 0.37 -5.56
C THR A 32 -8.33 1.76 -6.14
N GLN A 33 -9.39 2.44 -6.59
CA GLN A 33 -9.31 3.77 -7.17
C GLN A 33 -8.84 4.83 -6.17
N GLU A 34 -9.35 4.81 -4.94
CA GLU A 34 -8.86 5.69 -3.88
C GLU A 34 -7.38 5.44 -3.58
N ARG A 35 -6.97 4.18 -3.47
CA ARG A 35 -5.56 3.81 -3.21
C ARG A 35 -4.64 4.20 -4.36
N VAL A 36 -5.04 4.01 -5.62
CA VAL A 36 -4.29 4.45 -6.80
C VAL A 36 -4.10 5.96 -6.78
N LYS A 37 -5.17 6.73 -6.48
CA LYS A 37 -5.12 8.18 -6.39
C LYS A 37 -4.22 8.68 -5.25
N GLU A 38 -4.31 8.08 -4.07
CA GLU A 38 -3.42 8.42 -2.95
C GLU A 38 -1.95 8.16 -3.29
N VAL A 39 -1.66 7.03 -3.94
CA VAL A 39 -0.28 6.68 -4.34
C VAL A 39 0.23 7.62 -5.42
N SER A 40 -0.60 8.04 -6.39
CA SER A 40 -0.19 8.96 -7.45
C SER A 40 0.06 10.39 -6.97
N LEU A 41 -0.58 10.80 -5.87
CA LEU A 41 -0.35 12.09 -5.22
C LEU A 41 0.93 12.13 -4.36
N CYS A 42 1.58 10.98 -4.14
CA CYS A 42 2.83 10.93 -3.42
C CYS A 42 3.96 11.56 -4.25
N LYS A 43 4.59 12.63 -3.72
CA LYS A 43 5.67 13.38 -4.40
C LYS A 43 6.87 12.55 -4.89
N TYR A 44 7.03 11.32 -4.41
CA TYR A 44 8.13 10.43 -4.78
C TYR A 44 7.78 9.50 -5.95
N VAL A 45 6.49 9.36 -6.29
CA VAL A 45 5.99 8.40 -7.27
C VAL A 45 5.95 9.05 -8.64
N SER A 46 6.48 8.35 -9.65
CA SER A 46 6.46 8.79 -11.04
C SER A 46 5.30 8.19 -11.82
N GLU A 47 4.93 6.95 -11.52
CA GLU A 47 3.88 6.21 -12.22
C GLU A 47 3.25 5.17 -11.29
N VAL A 48 1.96 4.90 -11.50
CA VAL A 48 1.20 3.90 -10.75
C VAL A 48 0.69 2.83 -11.70
N ILE A 49 0.92 1.57 -11.35
CA ILE A 49 0.33 0.42 -12.03
C ILE A 49 -0.89 0.00 -11.21
N GLU A 50 -2.07 0.25 -11.75
CA GLU A 50 -3.33 -0.23 -11.18
C GLU A 50 -3.47 -1.75 -11.39
N ASN A 51 -4.13 -2.44 -10.45
CA ASN A 51 -4.38 -3.88 -10.49
C ASN A 51 -3.10 -4.72 -10.65
N SER A 52 -2.04 -4.29 -9.97
CA SER A 52 -0.79 -5.05 -9.92
C SER A 52 -1.01 -6.37 -9.18
N PRO A 53 -0.50 -7.51 -9.69
CA PRO A 53 -0.80 -8.83 -9.13
C PRO A 53 -0.26 -8.99 -7.70
N VAL A 54 -1.07 -9.54 -6.81
CA VAL A 54 -0.66 -9.91 -5.43
C VAL A 54 0.37 -11.04 -5.40
N THR A 55 0.49 -11.81 -6.48
CA THR A 55 1.42 -12.94 -6.60
C THR A 55 2.88 -12.51 -6.76
N GLY A 56 3.14 -11.22 -6.98
CA GLY A 56 4.48 -10.65 -7.03
C GLY A 56 4.86 -10.08 -8.39
N VAL A 57 6.15 -9.78 -8.55
CA VAL A 57 6.67 -9.13 -9.77
C VAL A 57 7.12 -10.20 -10.77
N THR A 58 6.57 -10.19 -11.98
CA THR A 58 6.92 -11.16 -13.04
C THR A 58 8.03 -10.65 -13.98
N GLU A 59 8.63 -11.54 -14.76
CA GLU A 59 9.62 -11.15 -15.78
C GLU A 59 9.01 -10.27 -16.87
N GLU A 60 7.75 -10.53 -17.24
CA GLU A 60 7.01 -9.77 -18.25
C GLU A 60 6.80 -8.33 -17.76
N MET A 61 6.42 -8.14 -16.50
CA MET A 61 6.31 -6.81 -15.89
C MET A 61 7.66 -6.10 -15.89
N ILE A 62 8.74 -6.80 -15.53
CA ILE A 62 10.10 -6.22 -15.52
C ILE A 62 10.48 -5.73 -16.92
N LYS A 63 10.25 -6.54 -17.96
CA LYS A 63 10.56 -6.20 -19.35
C LYS A 63 9.67 -5.06 -19.86
N TYR A 64 8.36 -5.14 -19.64
CA TYR A 64 7.38 -4.18 -20.15
C TYR A 64 7.59 -2.78 -19.56
N TYR A 65 7.78 -2.67 -18.25
CA TYR A 65 7.99 -1.39 -17.57
C TYR A 65 9.45 -0.94 -17.52
N ASN A 66 10.36 -1.72 -18.13
CA ASN A 66 11.81 -1.49 -18.10
C ASN A 66 12.35 -1.27 -16.67
N ILE A 67 12.03 -2.20 -15.77
CA ILE A 67 12.40 -2.14 -14.36
C ILE A 67 13.86 -2.60 -14.22
N HIS A 68 14.67 -1.84 -13.47
CA HIS A 68 16.08 -2.18 -13.23
C HIS A 68 16.34 -2.67 -11.80
N VAL A 69 15.49 -2.26 -10.86
CA VAL A 69 15.57 -2.59 -9.44
C VAL A 69 14.15 -2.77 -8.90
N VAL A 70 13.95 -3.78 -8.03
CA VAL A 70 12.71 -3.95 -7.27
C VAL A 70 13.00 -3.72 -5.80
N ALA A 71 12.30 -2.79 -5.17
CA ALA A 71 12.42 -2.51 -3.75
C ALA A 71 11.30 -3.18 -2.95
N CYS A 72 11.64 -3.95 -1.91
CA CYS A 72 10.67 -4.60 -1.02
C CYS A 72 10.95 -4.26 0.46
N GLY A 73 9.95 -4.46 1.32
CA GLY A 73 10.15 -4.39 2.76
C GLY A 73 11.13 -5.46 3.25
N GLU A 74 11.84 -5.19 4.35
CA GLU A 74 12.78 -6.12 4.97
C GLU A 74 12.15 -7.49 5.28
N GLU A 75 10.85 -7.51 5.60
CA GLU A 75 10.08 -8.73 5.87
C GLU A 75 9.99 -9.70 4.68
N TYR A 76 10.21 -9.22 3.46
CA TYR A 76 10.18 -10.01 2.23
C TYR A 76 11.59 -10.28 1.66
N PHE A 77 12.64 -9.78 2.32
CA PHE A 77 14.02 -9.95 1.87
C PHE A 77 14.63 -11.27 2.38
N THR A 78 13.88 -12.38 2.31
CA THR A 78 14.33 -13.71 2.72
C THR A 78 14.30 -14.69 1.54
N PRO A 79 15.16 -15.73 1.51
CA PRO A 79 15.18 -16.72 0.42
C PRO A 79 13.85 -17.49 0.23
N GLU A 80 13.04 -17.61 1.28
CA GLU A 80 11.79 -18.36 1.31
C GLU A 80 10.59 -17.58 0.74
N ASP A 81 10.75 -16.26 0.58
CA ASP A 81 9.72 -15.39 0.01
C ASP A 81 9.49 -15.70 -1.49
N THR A 82 8.24 -15.99 -1.83
CA THR A 82 7.84 -16.34 -3.20
C THR A 82 7.45 -15.12 -4.05
N TYR A 83 6.97 -14.02 -3.44
CA TYR A 83 6.49 -12.83 -4.14
C TYR A 83 7.60 -12.12 -4.93
N TYR A 84 8.82 -12.12 -4.39
CA TYR A 84 9.98 -11.47 -4.99
C TYR A 84 11.02 -12.47 -5.49
N ALA A 85 10.63 -13.73 -5.74
CA ALA A 85 11.53 -14.77 -6.23
C ALA A 85 12.17 -14.41 -7.59
N VAL A 86 11.39 -13.84 -8.53
CA VAL A 86 11.89 -13.42 -9.85
C VAL A 86 12.94 -12.32 -9.73
N PRO A 87 12.66 -11.13 -9.15
CA PRO A 87 13.68 -10.09 -9.02
C PRO A 87 14.86 -10.52 -8.14
N ARG A 88 14.68 -11.43 -7.18
CA ARG A 88 15.78 -12.01 -6.39
C ARG A 88 16.71 -12.84 -7.28
N ARG A 89 16.17 -13.77 -8.06
CA ARG A 89 16.92 -14.61 -9.01
C ARG A 89 17.69 -13.78 -10.03
N LEU A 90 17.11 -12.65 -10.46
CA LEU A 90 17.75 -11.72 -11.40
C LEU A 90 18.77 -10.77 -10.75
N GLY A 91 18.96 -10.82 -9.42
CA GLY A 91 19.89 -9.93 -8.71
C GLY A 91 19.42 -8.47 -8.59
N MET A 92 18.12 -8.22 -8.79
CA MET A 92 17.52 -6.88 -8.86
C MET A 92 16.82 -6.46 -7.57
N LEU A 93 16.63 -7.37 -6.61
CA LEU A 93 15.89 -7.11 -5.37
C LEU A 93 16.73 -6.29 -4.38
N LYS A 94 16.12 -5.26 -3.78
CA LYS A 94 16.69 -4.43 -2.71
C LYS A 94 15.71 -4.31 -1.56
N SER A 95 16.21 -4.35 -0.32
CA SER A 95 15.39 -4.10 0.86
C SER A 95 15.28 -2.60 1.17
N VAL A 96 14.15 -2.21 1.74
CA VAL A 96 13.92 -0.89 2.32
C VAL A 96 13.36 -1.02 3.74
N PRO A 97 13.86 -0.24 4.72
CA PRO A 97 13.40 -0.34 6.10
C PRO A 97 11.99 0.23 6.25
N ARG A 98 11.25 -0.34 7.20
CA ARG A 98 9.93 0.17 7.60
C ARG A 98 10.05 1.48 8.39
N THR A 99 9.09 2.38 8.21
CA THR A 99 8.91 3.51 9.11
C THR A 99 8.35 3.02 10.44
N LYS A 100 9.09 3.27 11.54
CA LYS A 100 8.67 2.87 12.89
C LYS A 100 7.47 3.70 13.36
N GLY A 101 6.59 3.10 14.16
CA GLY A 101 5.48 3.80 14.82
C GLY A 101 4.24 4.07 13.96
N ILE A 102 4.22 3.65 12.68
CA ILE A 102 3.06 3.83 11.81
C ILE A 102 2.75 2.56 11.01
N SER A 103 1.47 2.16 10.99
CA SER A 103 0.95 1.10 10.13
C SER A 103 -0.56 1.26 9.97
N THR A 104 -1.13 0.67 8.92
CA THR A 104 -2.59 0.67 8.72
C THR A 104 -3.33 0.00 9.87
N SER A 105 -2.79 -1.09 10.42
CA SER A 105 -3.38 -1.76 11.59
C SER A 105 -3.40 -0.85 12.82
N GLU A 106 -2.34 -0.07 13.01
CA GLU A 106 -2.24 0.88 14.11
C GLU A 106 -3.21 2.06 13.94
N LEU A 107 -3.38 2.57 12.71
CA LEU A 107 -4.38 3.61 12.42
C LEU A 107 -5.81 3.10 12.65
N ILE A 108 -6.13 1.88 12.20
CA ILE A 108 -7.44 1.26 12.43
C ILE A 108 -7.69 1.09 13.94
N LYS A 109 -6.69 0.65 14.70
CA LYS A 109 -6.80 0.54 16.16
C LYS A 109 -7.07 1.90 16.82
N ARG A 110 -6.33 2.94 16.43
CA ARG A 110 -6.54 4.31 16.93
C ARG A 110 -7.95 4.82 16.65
N ILE A 111 -8.47 4.61 15.44
CA ILE A 111 -9.84 5.00 15.05
C ILE A 111 -10.89 4.21 15.84
N ARG A 112 -10.66 2.91 16.08
CA ARG A 112 -11.59 2.11 16.90
C ARG A 112 -11.53 2.49 18.38
N ALA A 113 -10.38 2.93 18.88
CA ALA A 113 -10.18 3.34 20.27
C ALA A 113 -10.71 4.75 20.53
N SER A 114 -10.79 5.63 19.51
CA SER A 114 -11.61 6.84 19.61
C SER A 114 -13.07 6.40 19.65
N THR A 115 -13.60 6.21 20.85
CA THR A 115 -14.99 5.81 21.08
C THR A 115 -15.93 6.76 20.35
N ASP A 116 -16.93 6.18 19.70
CA ASP A 116 -18.08 6.91 19.21
C ASP A 116 -18.72 7.72 20.35
N GLU A 117 -18.75 7.25 21.60
CA GLU A 117 -19.41 7.98 22.69
C GLU A 117 -18.84 9.39 22.97
N GLU A 118 -17.52 9.56 23.09
CA GLU A 118 -16.92 10.89 23.30
C GLU A 118 -17.03 11.78 22.05
N THR A 119 -16.91 11.17 20.86
CA THR A 119 -16.95 11.89 19.57
C THR A 119 -18.38 12.29 19.22
N VAL A 120 -19.34 11.36 19.33
CA VAL A 120 -20.79 11.58 19.22
C VAL A 120 -21.30 12.54 20.29
N ALA A 121 -20.80 12.48 21.54
CA ALA A 121 -21.16 13.47 22.56
C ALA A 121 -20.70 14.88 22.18
N LYS A 122 -19.49 15.03 21.64
CA LYS A 122 -18.98 16.32 21.13
C LYS A 122 -19.65 16.77 19.84
N ASP A 123 -20.00 15.86 18.94
CA ASP A 123 -20.71 16.17 17.69
C ASP A 123 -22.16 16.58 17.95
N LYS A 124 -22.84 15.91 18.91
CA LYS A 124 -24.15 16.33 19.43
C LYS A 124 -24.09 17.69 20.11
N GLN A 125 -23.04 17.98 20.88
CA GLN A 125 -22.84 19.29 21.51
C GLN A 125 -22.50 20.40 20.51
N SER A 126 -21.87 20.08 19.37
CA SER A 126 -21.44 21.07 18.36
C SER A 126 -22.42 21.25 17.19
N GLY A 127 -23.52 20.49 17.15
CA GLY A 127 -24.58 20.61 16.14
C GLY A 127 -24.17 20.19 14.72
N LYS A 128 -23.12 19.38 14.56
CA LYS A 128 -22.48 19.08 13.26
C LYS A 128 -22.79 17.69 12.67
N SER A 129 -23.71 16.92 13.23
CA SER A 129 -23.99 15.57 12.73
C SER A 129 -24.79 15.59 11.43
N ASN A 130 -24.10 15.50 10.28
CA ASN A 130 -24.67 15.34 8.93
C ASN A 130 -24.61 13.89 8.40
N VAL A 131 -24.24 12.91 9.23
CA VAL A 131 -24.21 11.52 8.80
C VAL A 131 -25.65 11.01 8.75
N LYS A 132 -26.23 10.97 7.54
CA LYS A 132 -27.46 10.20 7.30
C LYS A 132 -27.10 8.72 7.43
N GLU A 133 -27.77 8.03 8.33
CA GLU A 133 -27.76 6.56 8.36
C GLU A 133 -28.23 6.07 6.98
N GLY A 134 -27.35 5.34 6.29
CA GLY A 134 -27.68 4.74 5.00
C GLY A 134 -28.57 3.51 5.20
N GLU A 135 -29.65 3.44 4.41
CA GLU A 135 -30.47 2.24 4.20
C GLU A 135 -29.68 1.10 3.55
#